data_AF-A0A1E7HC31-F1
#
_entry.id   AF-A0A1E7HC31-F1
#
_cell.length_a   1.000
_cell.length_b   1.000
_cell.length_c   1.000
_cell.angle_alpha   90.00
_cell.angle_beta   90.00
_cell.angle_gamma   90.00
#
_symmetry.space_group_name_H-M   'P 1'
#
loop_
_entity.id
_entity.type
_entity.pdbx_description
1 polymer ?
#
loop_
_entity_poly.entity_id
_entity_poly.type
_entity_poly.pdbx_seq_one_letter_code
_entity_poly.pdbx_strand_id
1 'polypeptide(L)'
;MKKLSWIFSVTAVCALLSCVTINIYFPAEEVRNAADRIVNEVWGERNGQPAESPPEAKPAPDVGSWLRLLGPTNVYAAQDIDVSTPEIRAIKEAMKERTAALQPLLQDGQIGLNADGLLAIRDLSGLDLRSRSQAKRLVGEENSDRLRLYREIARANDFPDKADEVQAIFADSWRQQAPRGWYLQDASGAWQRK
;
A
#
# COMPACT_ATOMS: atom_id res chain seq x y z
N MET A 1 -11.83 57.65 9.12
CA MET A 1 -10.68 57.40 8.22
C MET A 1 -9.60 56.51 8.84
N LYS A 2 -9.09 56.81 10.04
CA LYS A 2 -8.06 55.98 10.72
C LYS A 2 -8.47 54.51 10.97
N LYS A 3 -9.73 54.26 11.35
CA LYS A 3 -10.26 52.89 11.57
C LYS A 3 -10.37 52.07 10.27
N LEU A 4 -10.69 52.73 9.15
CA LEU A 4 -10.81 52.08 7.84
C LEU A 4 -9.44 51.73 7.27
N SER A 5 -8.46 52.64 7.41
CA SER A 5 -7.06 52.39 7.04
C SER A 5 -6.42 51.27 7.87
N TRP A 6 -6.79 51.13 9.14
CA TRP A 6 -6.32 50.05 10.00
C TRP A 6 -6.90 48.69 9.57
N ILE A 7 -8.20 48.64 9.24
CA ILE A 7 -8.84 47.43 8.73
C ILE A 7 -8.18 47.01 7.40
N PHE A 8 -7.97 47.94 6.46
CA PHE A 8 -7.30 47.63 5.18
C PHE A 8 -5.85 47.16 5.37
N SER A 9 -5.09 47.73 6.31
CA SER A 9 -3.73 47.25 6.62
C SER A 9 -3.72 45.85 7.25
N VAL A 10 -4.68 45.54 8.14
CA VAL A 10 -4.76 44.21 8.75
C VAL A 10 -5.16 43.16 7.71
N THR A 11 -6.11 43.46 6.81
CA THR A 11 -6.51 42.54 5.73
C THR A 11 -5.38 42.29 4.73
N ALA A 12 -4.58 43.32 4.38
CA ALA A 12 -3.43 43.17 3.49
C ALA A 12 -2.31 42.32 4.09
N VAL A 13 -2.08 42.41 5.40
CA VAL A 13 -1.10 41.57 6.12
C VAL A 13 -1.56 40.11 6.21
N CYS A 14 -2.86 39.86 6.43
CA CYS A 14 -3.40 38.49 6.42
C CYS A 14 -3.33 37.83 5.04
N ALA A 15 -3.47 38.59 3.95
CA ALA A 15 -3.41 38.06 2.58
C ALA A 15 -2.00 37.54 2.20
N LEU A 16 -0.94 38.15 2.75
CA LEU A 16 0.45 37.78 2.48
C LEU A 16 0.93 36.52 3.23
N LEU A 17 0.14 36.01 4.19
CA LEU A 17 0.43 34.78 4.95
C LEU A 17 -0.29 33.54 4.37
N SER A 18 -1.01 33.69 3.26
CA SER A 18 -1.79 32.62 2.62
C SER A 18 -0.97 31.71 1.68
N CYS A 19 0.36 31.85 1.66
CA CYS A 19 1.23 30.92 0.94
C CYS A 19 1.18 29.53 1.59
N VAL A 20 0.16 28.74 1.24
CA VAL A 20 0.11 27.31 1.53
C VAL A 20 1.21 26.66 0.70
N THR A 21 2.27 26.22 1.37
CA THR A 21 3.26 25.34 0.76
C THR A 21 2.59 23.98 0.61
N ILE A 22 1.99 23.71 -0.54
CA ILE A 22 1.48 22.38 -0.87
C ILE A 22 2.72 21.50 -1.11
N ASN A 23 3.21 20.90 -0.05
CA ASN A 23 4.22 19.85 -0.15
C ASN A 23 3.51 18.61 -0.68
N ILE A 24 3.58 18.37 -1.99
CA ILE A 24 3.12 17.12 -2.59
C ILE A 24 4.11 16.04 -2.16
N TYR A 25 3.89 15.49 -0.97
CA TYR A 25 4.65 14.39 -0.42
C TYR A 25 3.98 13.08 -0.80
N PHE A 26 4.78 12.02 -0.95
CA PHE A 26 4.25 10.68 -1.19
C PHE A 26 3.48 10.18 0.06
N PRO A 27 2.17 9.91 -0.04
CA PRO A 27 1.32 9.54 1.10
C PRO A 27 1.56 8.08 1.53
N ALA A 28 2.71 7.83 2.15
CA ALA A 28 3.20 6.48 2.42
C ALA A 28 2.31 5.68 3.40
N GLU A 29 1.63 6.36 4.34
CA GLU A 29 0.74 5.70 5.29
C GLU A 29 -0.56 5.26 4.60
N GLU A 30 -1.14 6.12 3.78
CA GLU A 30 -2.36 5.86 3.03
C GLU A 30 -2.13 4.77 1.98
N VAL A 31 -0.97 4.76 1.33
CA VAL A 31 -0.53 3.66 0.44
C VAL A 31 -0.38 2.36 1.23
N ARG A 32 0.14 2.39 2.45
CA ARG A 32 0.24 1.19 3.30
C ARG A 32 -1.14 0.66 3.70
N ASN A 33 -2.06 1.53 4.10
CA ASN A 33 -3.44 1.15 4.38
C ASN A 33 -4.13 0.54 3.16
N ALA A 34 -3.90 1.09 1.97
CA ALA A 34 -4.40 0.52 0.72
C ALA A 34 -3.76 -0.83 0.40
N ALA A 35 -2.44 -0.96 0.58
CA ALA A 35 -1.70 -2.20 0.38
C ALA A 35 -2.24 -3.30 1.29
N ASP A 36 -2.42 -3.00 2.59
CA ASP A 36 -2.89 -3.99 3.55
C ASP A 36 -4.29 -4.52 3.20
N ARG A 37 -5.19 -3.62 2.79
CA ARG A 37 -6.53 -4.01 2.32
C ARG A 37 -6.48 -4.87 1.07
N ILE A 38 -5.69 -4.49 0.06
CA ILE A 38 -5.61 -5.24 -1.21
C ILE A 38 -4.98 -6.62 -0.98
N VAL A 39 -3.93 -6.71 -0.16
CA VAL A 39 -3.29 -7.99 0.17
C VAL A 39 -4.30 -8.92 0.87
N ASN A 40 -5.07 -8.39 1.81
CA ASN A 40 -6.12 -9.14 2.49
C ASN A 40 -7.25 -9.56 1.52
N GLU A 41 -7.65 -8.70 0.58
CA GLU A 41 -8.66 -9.04 -0.44
C GLU A 41 -8.19 -10.18 -1.36
N VAL A 42 -6.91 -10.16 -1.77
CA VAL A 42 -6.34 -11.14 -2.71
C VAL A 42 -6.04 -12.50 -2.04
N TRP A 43 -5.60 -12.52 -0.78
CA TRP A 43 -5.24 -13.76 -0.05
C TRP A 43 -6.23 -14.18 1.04
N GLY A 44 -6.96 -13.23 1.64
CA GLY A 44 -7.65 -13.35 2.93
C GLY A 44 -9.12 -13.79 2.88
N GLU A 45 -9.81 -13.73 1.74
CA GLU A 45 -11.23 -14.15 1.66
C GLU A 45 -11.48 -15.65 1.88
N ARG A 46 -10.46 -16.45 2.21
CA ARG A 46 -10.62 -17.86 2.63
C ARG A 46 -10.43 -18.12 4.12
N ASN A 47 -10.05 -17.13 4.92
CA ASN A 47 -9.67 -17.31 6.32
C ASN A 47 -10.59 -16.63 7.35
N GLY A 48 -11.84 -16.26 6.99
CA GLY A 48 -12.87 -15.89 7.98
C GLY A 48 -12.44 -14.83 9.01
N GLN A 49 -11.46 -14.00 8.68
CA GLN A 49 -10.95 -12.96 9.54
C GLN A 49 -11.62 -11.67 9.08
N PRO A 50 -12.39 -10.97 9.93
CA PRO A 50 -12.95 -9.68 9.56
C PRO A 50 -11.81 -8.76 9.12
N ALA A 51 -11.97 -8.11 7.97
CA ALA A 51 -11.12 -7.01 7.58
C ALA A 51 -11.12 -6.00 8.73
N GLU A 52 -9.98 -5.88 9.41
CA GLU A 52 -9.83 -4.92 10.50
C GLU A 52 -9.92 -3.53 9.87
N SER A 53 -10.98 -2.80 10.22
CA SER A 53 -11.19 -1.42 9.78
C SER A 53 -9.93 -0.59 10.08
N PRO A 54 -9.54 0.34 9.20
CA PRO A 54 -8.41 1.23 9.46
C PRO A 54 -8.51 1.84 10.86
N PRO A 55 -7.40 1.99 11.60
CA PRO A 55 -7.44 2.58 12.92
C PRO A 55 -8.07 3.96 12.82
N GLU A 56 -9.21 4.13 13.49
CA GLU A 56 -9.84 5.42 13.63
C GLU A 56 -8.81 6.35 14.30
N ALA A 57 -8.40 7.39 13.55
CA ALA A 57 -7.38 8.33 13.98
C ALA A 57 -7.79 8.91 15.34
N LYS A 58 -7.06 8.54 16.40
CA LYS A 58 -7.33 9.05 17.75
C LYS A 58 -7.20 10.57 17.71
N PRO A 59 -8.26 11.34 18.04
CA PRO A 59 -8.13 12.78 18.12
C PRO A 59 -7.10 13.12 19.20
N ALA A 60 -6.13 13.97 18.85
CA ALA A 60 -5.11 14.46 19.76
C ALA A 60 -5.77 15.09 21.01
N PRO A 61 -5.12 15.03 22.19
CA PRO A 61 -5.67 15.55 23.43
C PRO A 61 -6.03 17.04 23.30
N ASP A 62 -7.24 17.38 23.71
CA ASP A 62 -7.81 18.72 23.68
C ASP A 62 -7.08 19.66 24.65
N VAL A 63 -5.97 20.23 24.19
CA VAL A 63 -5.27 21.29 24.90
C VAL A 63 -6.04 22.60 24.73
N GLY A 64 -7.04 22.82 25.61
CA GLY A 64 -7.65 24.12 25.86
C GLY A 64 -8.16 24.87 24.63
N SER A 65 -9.42 24.61 24.28
CA SER A 65 -10.29 25.22 23.25
C SER A 65 -10.03 26.69 22.84
N TRP A 66 -9.44 27.55 23.69
CA TRP A 66 -9.13 28.94 23.36
C TRP A 66 -7.80 29.16 22.62
N LEU A 67 -6.79 28.28 22.80
CA LEU A 67 -5.52 28.38 22.04
C LEU A 67 -5.69 28.00 20.56
N ARG A 68 -6.72 27.22 20.22
CA ARG A 68 -7.06 26.88 18.82
C ARG A 68 -7.45 28.10 17.98
N LEU A 69 -7.90 29.19 18.60
CA LEU A 69 -8.28 30.41 17.88
C LEU A 69 -7.06 31.25 17.44
N LEU A 70 -5.89 31.01 18.05
CA LEU A 70 -4.69 31.84 17.87
C LEU A 70 -3.47 31.08 17.31
N GLY A 71 -3.53 29.73 17.26
CA GLY A 71 -2.46 28.89 16.72
C GLY A 71 -2.68 28.55 15.24
N PRO A 72 -1.60 28.35 14.45
CA PRO A 72 -1.73 27.87 13.08
C PRO A 72 -2.41 26.50 13.05
N THR A 73 -3.58 26.42 12.44
CA THR A 73 -4.26 25.15 12.17
C THR A 73 -3.54 24.45 11.02
N ASN A 74 -2.62 23.54 11.33
CA ASN A 74 -2.12 22.59 10.36
C ASN A 74 -3.24 21.58 10.08
N VAL A 75 -4.02 21.83 9.02
CA VAL A 75 -4.99 20.86 8.51
C VAL A 75 -4.23 19.94 7.56
N TYR A 76 -3.89 18.74 8.02
CA TYR A 76 -3.46 17.66 7.14
C TYR A 76 -4.71 17.01 6.56
N ALA A 77 -5.01 17.30 5.29
CA ALA A 77 -5.99 16.52 4.56
C ALA A 77 -5.31 15.24 4.10
N ALA A 78 -5.58 14.12 4.78
CA ALA A 78 -5.20 12.79 4.28
C ALA A 78 -5.90 12.58 2.94
N GLN A 79 -5.13 12.26 1.89
CA GLN A 79 -5.68 11.90 0.59
C GLN A 79 -5.85 10.38 0.57
N ASP A 80 -7.09 9.92 0.44
CA ASP A 80 -7.36 8.49 0.25
C ASP A 80 -6.78 8.02 -1.09
N ILE A 81 -6.05 6.89 -1.06
CA ILE A 81 -5.51 6.27 -2.27
C ILE A 81 -6.65 5.66 -3.08
N ASP A 82 -6.82 6.14 -4.30
CA ASP A 82 -7.72 5.55 -5.29
C ASP A 82 -7.17 4.21 -5.77
N VAL A 83 -7.92 3.16 -5.43
CA VAL A 83 -7.70 1.78 -5.85
C VAL A 83 -8.94 1.21 -6.56
N SER A 84 -9.83 2.09 -7.00
CA SER A 84 -11.16 1.75 -7.52
C SER A 84 -11.25 1.84 -9.05
N THR A 85 -10.16 2.18 -9.73
CA THR A 85 -10.11 2.25 -11.19
C THR A 85 -10.46 0.90 -11.83
N PRO A 86 -11.07 0.88 -13.03
CA PRO A 86 -11.35 -0.37 -13.75
C PRO A 86 -10.12 -1.27 -13.91
N GLU A 87 -8.96 -0.67 -14.19
CA GLU A 87 -7.69 -1.37 -14.39
C GLU A 87 -7.19 -2.03 -13.10
N ILE A 88 -7.19 -1.29 -11.97
CA ILE A 88 -6.79 -1.83 -10.67
C ILE A 88 -7.71 -2.97 -10.26
N ARG A 89 -9.03 -2.81 -10.43
CA ARG A 89 -10.01 -3.86 -10.13
C ARG A 89 -9.75 -5.12 -10.96
N ALA A 90 -9.53 -4.99 -12.26
CA ALA A 90 -9.25 -6.14 -13.13
C ALA A 90 -7.98 -6.90 -12.71
N ILE A 91 -6.93 -6.18 -12.29
CA ILE A 91 -5.69 -6.79 -11.82
C ILE A 91 -5.93 -7.54 -10.49
N LYS A 92 -6.63 -6.92 -9.53
CA LYS A 92 -6.95 -7.56 -8.24
C LYS A 92 -7.75 -8.85 -8.43
N GLU A 93 -8.76 -8.85 -9.29
CA GLU A 93 -9.55 -10.04 -9.58
C GLU A 93 -8.69 -11.15 -10.21
N ALA A 94 -7.85 -10.81 -11.19
CA ALA A 94 -6.94 -11.79 -11.80
C ALA A 94 -5.97 -12.41 -10.76
N MET A 95 -5.44 -11.60 -9.85
CA MET A 95 -4.59 -12.08 -8.75
C MET A 95 -5.37 -12.98 -7.79
N LYS A 96 -6.58 -12.57 -7.39
CA LYS A 96 -7.47 -13.32 -6.49
C LYS A 96 -7.84 -14.69 -7.07
N GLU A 97 -8.19 -14.76 -8.36
CA GLU A 97 -8.47 -16.02 -9.05
C GLU A 97 -7.23 -16.95 -9.05
N ARG A 98 -6.04 -16.38 -9.29
CA ARG A 98 -4.78 -17.12 -9.35
C ARG A 98 -4.33 -17.65 -7.98
N THR A 99 -4.69 -16.98 -6.89
CA THR A 99 -4.32 -17.39 -5.52
C THR A 99 -4.60 -18.87 -5.26
N ALA A 100 -5.71 -19.41 -5.78
CA ALA A 100 -6.06 -20.83 -5.60
C ALA A 100 -5.01 -21.80 -6.15
N ALA A 101 -4.38 -21.47 -7.28
CA ALA A 101 -3.34 -22.30 -7.88
C ALA A 101 -1.95 -22.08 -7.25
N LEU A 102 -1.73 -20.90 -6.67
CA LEU A 102 -0.48 -20.56 -5.98
C LEU A 102 -0.40 -21.14 -4.56
N GLN A 103 -1.55 -21.27 -3.89
CA GLN A 103 -1.62 -21.65 -2.48
C GLN A 103 -0.94 -22.99 -2.15
N PRO A 104 -1.12 -24.09 -2.92
CA PRO A 104 -0.39 -25.34 -2.65
C PRO A 104 1.12 -25.17 -2.80
N LEU A 105 1.57 -24.42 -3.81
CA LEU A 105 2.99 -24.17 -4.06
C LEU A 105 3.64 -23.38 -2.90
N LEU A 106 2.91 -22.42 -2.33
CA LEU A 106 3.35 -21.62 -1.18
C LEU A 106 3.38 -22.44 0.11
N GLN A 107 2.36 -23.28 0.33
CA GLN A 107 2.25 -24.15 1.51
C GLN A 107 3.34 -25.22 1.53
N ASP A 108 3.59 -25.86 0.39
CA ASP A 108 4.67 -26.85 0.23
C ASP A 108 6.06 -26.20 0.18
N GLY A 109 6.10 -24.87 0.01
CA GLY A 109 7.33 -24.09 -0.10
C GLY A 109 8.07 -24.32 -1.42
N GLN A 110 7.38 -24.75 -2.46
CA GLN A 110 7.97 -24.75 -3.80
C GLN A 110 8.29 -23.32 -4.26
N ILE A 111 7.49 -22.37 -3.79
CA ILE A 111 7.67 -20.93 -3.99
C ILE A 111 7.58 -20.19 -2.65
N GLY A 112 8.09 -18.96 -2.61
CA GLY A 112 8.04 -18.08 -1.45
C GLY A 112 8.09 -16.60 -1.86
N LEU A 113 8.07 -15.69 -0.90
CA LEU A 113 8.19 -14.24 -1.15
C LEU A 113 9.64 -13.79 -1.03
N ASN A 114 10.13 -13.07 -2.03
CA ASN A 114 11.46 -12.45 -1.96
C ASN A 114 11.44 -11.16 -1.10
N ALA A 115 12.58 -10.48 -0.99
CA ALA A 115 12.71 -9.22 -0.26
C ALA A 115 11.79 -8.11 -0.81
N ASP A 116 11.55 -8.10 -2.13
CA ASP A 116 10.71 -7.12 -2.83
C ASP A 116 9.21 -7.49 -2.81
N GLY A 117 8.82 -8.51 -2.04
CA GLY A 117 7.44 -8.96 -1.94
C GLY A 117 6.89 -9.62 -3.21
N LEU A 118 7.76 -10.01 -4.14
CA LEU A 118 7.41 -10.78 -5.32
C LEU A 118 7.56 -12.28 -5.04
N LEU A 119 6.85 -13.11 -5.80
CA LEU A 119 7.01 -14.55 -5.73
C LEU A 119 8.33 -14.98 -6.37
N ALA A 120 9.04 -15.89 -5.71
CA ALA A 120 10.22 -16.52 -6.25
C ALA A 120 10.16 -18.05 -6.05
N ILE A 121 10.76 -18.76 -6.99
CA ILE A 121 10.88 -20.22 -6.93
C ILE A 121 11.97 -20.57 -5.92
N ARG A 122 11.65 -21.43 -4.95
CA ARG A 122 12.63 -21.98 -4.02
C ARG A 122 13.12 -23.34 -4.47
N ASP A 123 12.21 -24.30 -4.60
CA ASP A 123 12.56 -25.67 -4.96
C ASP A 123 11.41 -26.37 -5.70
N LEU A 124 11.67 -26.86 -6.91
CA LEU A 124 10.71 -27.62 -7.71
C LEU A 124 11.15 -29.07 -7.95
N SER A 125 12.18 -29.54 -7.24
CA SER A 125 12.78 -30.87 -7.44
C SER A 125 11.76 -32.00 -7.28
N GLY A 126 10.81 -31.87 -6.36
CA GLY A 126 9.73 -32.84 -6.13
C GLY A 126 8.56 -32.83 -7.13
N LEU A 127 8.55 -31.90 -8.08
CA LEU A 127 7.45 -31.75 -9.06
C LEU A 127 7.76 -32.45 -10.40
N ASP A 128 6.72 -32.95 -11.07
CA ASP A 128 6.81 -33.43 -12.45
C ASP A 128 7.02 -32.26 -13.44
N LEU A 129 7.40 -32.57 -14.69
CA LEU A 129 7.72 -31.56 -15.70
C LEU A 129 6.56 -30.58 -15.96
N ARG A 130 5.31 -31.09 -15.95
CA ARG A 130 4.12 -30.29 -16.17
C ARG A 130 3.91 -29.28 -15.03
N SER A 131 3.98 -29.74 -13.79
CA SER A 131 3.79 -28.93 -12.60
C SER A 131 4.90 -27.89 -12.44
N ARG A 132 6.14 -28.23 -12.80
CA ARG A 132 7.26 -27.25 -12.86
C ARG A 132 6.98 -26.12 -13.84
N SER A 133 6.52 -26.45 -15.04
CA SER A 133 6.17 -25.44 -16.04
C SER A 133 4.99 -24.58 -15.59
N GLN A 134 4.00 -25.19 -14.91
CA GLN A 134 2.86 -24.47 -14.36
C GLN A 134 3.29 -23.51 -13.24
N ALA A 135 4.13 -23.94 -12.30
CA ALA A 135 4.63 -23.11 -11.21
C ALA A 135 5.39 -21.88 -11.74
N LYS A 136 6.28 -22.07 -12.73
CA LYS A 136 7.02 -20.97 -13.37
C LYS A 136 6.09 -19.95 -14.02
N ARG A 137 5.07 -20.43 -14.75
CA ARG A 137 4.09 -19.57 -15.41
C ARG A 137 3.28 -18.76 -14.39
N LEU A 138 2.76 -19.43 -13.35
CA LEU A 138 1.98 -18.78 -12.30
C LEU A 138 2.77 -17.70 -11.56
N VAL A 139 4.04 -17.97 -11.23
CA VAL A 139 4.93 -16.98 -10.61
C VAL A 139 5.17 -15.78 -11.53
N GLY A 140 5.41 -16.03 -12.82
CA GLY A 140 5.61 -14.96 -13.80
C GLY A 140 4.37 -14.08 -13.98
N GLU A 141 3.19 -14.70 -14.14
CA GLU A 141 1.91 -14.00 -14.27
C GLU A 141 1.59 -13.17 -13.02
N GLU A 142 1.75 -13.76 -11.82
CA GLU A 142 1.52 -13.07 -10.55
C GLU A 142 2.43 -11.85 -10.37
N ASN A 143 3.73 -12.01 -10.65
CA ASN A 143 4.67 -10.90 -10.50
C ASN A 143 4.44 -9.80 -11.55
N SER A 144 4.04 -10.17 -12.77
CA SER A 144 3.66 -9.19 -13.80
C SER A 144 2.48 -8.35 -13.33
N ASP A 145 1.46 -8.98 -12.76
CA ASP A 145 0.27 -8.29 -12.24
C ASP A 145 0.60 -7.42 -11.03
N ARG A 146 1.42 -7.88 -10.07
CA ARG A 146 1.89 -7.07 -8.94
C ARG A 146 2.58 -5.79 -9.40
N LEU A 147 3.55 -5.93 -10.32
CA LEU A 147 4.29 -4.77 -10.84
C LEU A 147 3.38 -3.83 -11.64
N ARG A 148 2.38 -4.36 -12.35
CA ARG A 148 1.37 -3.55 -13.03
C ARG A 148 0.49 -2.81 -12.04
N LEU A 149 0.00 -3.49 -11.00
CA LEU A 149 -0.80 -2.91 -9.93
C LEU A 149 -0.10 -1.69 -9.31
N TYR A 150 1.19 -1.82 -8.97
CA TYR A 150 1.94 -0.73 -8.35
C TYR A 150 2.05 0.50 -9.26
N ARG A 151 2.28 0.29 -10.57
CA ARG A 151 2.29 1.38 -11.55
C ARG A 151 0.93 2.04 -11.72
N GLU A 152 -0.16 1.27 -11.75
CA GLU A 152 -1.50 1.83 -11.90
C GLU A 152 -1.93 2.60 -10.65
N ILE A 153 -1.62 2.11 -9.45
CA ILE A 153 -1.83 2.85 -8.20
C ILE A 153 -1.05 4.16 -8.23
N ALA A 154 0.23 4.11 -8.60
CA ALA A 154 1.07 5.30 -8.69
C ALA A 154 0.52 6.35 -9.67
N ARG A 155 0.04 5.91 -10.84
CA ARG A 155 -0.54 6.77 -11.86
C ARG A 155 -1.89 7.35 -11.47
N ALA A 156 -2.77 6.55 -10.87
CA ALA A 156 -4.11 6.97 -10.49
C ALA A 156 -4.11 8.01 -9.35
N ASN A 157 -3.01 8.12 -8.60
CA ASN A 157 -2.89 8.95 -7.42
C ASN A 157 -1.86 10.09 -7.55
N ASP A 158 -1.56 10.51 -8.79
CA ASP A 158 -0.69 11.66 -9.09
C ASP A 158 0.78 11.54 -8.62
N PHE A 159 1.28 10.31 -8.46
CA PHE A 159 2.71 10.04 -8.20
C PHE A 159 3.29 8.96 -9.14
N PRO A 160 3.18 9.11 -10.48
CA PRO A 160 3.52 8.04 -11.44
C PRO A 160 4.97 7.56 -11.38
N ASP A 161 5.90 8.40 -10.90
CA ASP A 161 7.32 8.09 -10.76
C ASP A 161 7.64 7.35 -9.45
N LYS A 162 6.64 7.06 -8.61
CA LYS A 162 6.78 6.44 -7.28
C LYS A 162 6.36 4.98 -7.22
N ALA A 163 6.33 4.30 -8.36
CA ALA A 163 5.95 2.89 -8.42
C ALA A 163 6.87 1.99 -7.57
N ASP A 164 8.15 2.33 -7.45
CA ASP A 164 9.12 1.58 -6.64
C ASP A 164 8.85 1.75 -5.13
N GLU A 165 8.52 2.97 -4.69
CA GLU A 165 8.10 3.21 -3.30
C GLU A 165 6.78 2.53 -2.96
N VAL A 166 5.82 2.50 -3.90
CA VAL A 166 4.58 1.72 -3.75
C VAL A 166 4.91 0.23 -3.63
N GLN A 167 5.80 -0.30 -4.48
CA GLN A 167 6.22 -1.70 -4.41
C GLN A 167 6.85 -2.02 -3.05
N ALA A 168 7.73 -1.17 -2.52
CA ALA A 168 8.37 -1.39 -1.23
C ALA A 168 7.33 -1.48 -0.09
N ILE A 169 6.31 -0.62 -0.10
CA ILE A 169 5.22 -0.68 0.88
C ILE A 169 4.40 -1.97 0.73
N PHE A 170 4.04 -2.35 -0.50
CA PHE A 170 3.35 -3.62 -0.73
C PHE A 170 4.18 -4.83 -0.36
N ALA A 171 5.51 -4.76 -0.52
CA ALA A 171 6.41 -5.82 -0.14
C ALA A 171 6.33 -6.11 1.36
N ASP A 172 6.32 -5.05 2.18
CA ASP A 172 6.07 -5.15 3.61
C ASP A 172 4.72 -5.81 3.89
N SER A 173 3.63 -5.33 3.28
CA SER A 173 2.28 -5.87 3.48
C SER A 173 2.17 -7.35 3.12
N TRP A 174 2.67 -7.76 1.94
CA TRP A 174 2.68 -9.17 1.54
C TRP A 174 3.46 -10.03 2.53
N ARG A 175 4.64 -9.60 2.97
CA ARG A 175 5.49 -10.37 3.90
C ARG A 175 4.88 -10.43 5.31
N GLN A 176 4.29 -9.34 5.78
CA GLN A 176 3.63 -9.26 7.09
C GLN A 176 2.35 -10.09 7.14
N GLN A 177 1.57 -10.13 6.06
CA GLN A 177 0.32 -10.89 5.98
C GLN A 177 0.50 -12.34 5.49
N ALA A 178 1.71 -12.71 5.02
CA ALA A 178 2.01 -14.10 4.67
C ALA A 178 1.64 -15.05 5.82
N PRO A 179 0.85 -16.12 5.59
CA PRO A 179 0.55 -17.13 6.59
C PRO A 179 1.80 -17.76 7.22
N ARG A 180 1.66 -18.25 8.46
CA ARG A 180 2.69 -19.08 9.11
C ARG A 180 2.97 -20.31 8.25
N GLY A 181 4.23 -20.72 8.21
CA GLY A 181 4.71 -21.85 7.42
C GLY A 181 5.13 -21.49 5.99
N TRP A 182 4.81 -20.29 5.50
CA TRP A 182 5.31 -19.79 4.22
C TRP A 182 6.78 -19.37 4.33
N TYR A 183 7.46 -19.33 3.19
CA TYR A 183 8.87 -18.97 3.14
C TYR A 183 9.07 -17.55 2.64
N LEU A 184 9.89 -16.82 3.37
CA LEU A 184 10.30 -15.46 3.10
C LEU A 184 11.81 -15.43 2.88
N GLN A 185 12.25 -14.78 1.83
CA GLN A 185 13.67 -14.51 1.63
C GLN A 185 14.08 -13.32 2.51
N ASP A 186 15.18 -13.43 3.23
CA ASP A 186 15.77 -12.32 3.95
C ASP A 186 16.69 -11.47 3.05
N ALA A 187 17.26 -10.40 3.60
CA ALA A 187 18.14 -9.49 2.87
C ALA A 187 19.44 -10.14 2.38
N SER A 188 19.85 -11.28 2.96
CA SER A 188 21.02 -12.05 2.52
C SER A 188 20.70 -13.01 1.37
N GLY A 189 19.44 -13.12 0.99
CA GLY A 189 18.96 -14.07 -0.02
C GLY A 189 18.62 -15.44 0.57
N ALA A 190 18.74 -15.65 1.88
CA ALA A 190 18.43 -16.91 2.53
C ALA A 190 16.92 -17.05 2.78
N TRP A 191 16.43 -18.28 2.69
CA TRP A 191 15.01 -18.59 2.89
C TRP A 191 14.72 -18.92 4.34
N GLN A 192 13.77 -18.22 4.93
CA GLN A 192 13.28 -18.45 6.29
C GLN A 192 11.81 -18.82 6.26
N ARG A 193 11.42 -19.81 7.07
CA ARG A 193 10.02 -20.20 7.23
C ARG A 193 9.41 -19.36 8.35
N LYS A 194 8.32 -18.65 8.03
CA LYS A 194 7.60 -17.78 8.96
C LYS A 194 6.81 -18.55 10.01
#